data_AF-A0AAW1BJ02-F1
#
_entry.id   AF-A0AAW1BJ02-F1
#
_cell.length_a   1.000
_cell.length_b   1.000
_cell.length_c   1.000
_cell.angle_alpha   90.00
_cell.angle_beta   90.00
_cell.angle_gamma   90.00
#
_symmetry.space_group_name_H-M   'P 1'
#
loop_
_entity.id
_entity.type
_entity.pdbx_description
1 polymer ?
#
loop_
_entity_poly.entity_id
_entity_poly.type
_entity_poly.pdbx_seq_one_letter_code
_entity_poly.pdbx_strand_id
1 'polypeptide(L)'
;MLLANLVAAHRHRKEQYFSARSQKESPSETKLQKQACQVVLNHFEKQYSKELGGTWNSVREILTTPQYWQYAVLLNKFSCSSEMESYLCLKNYRLLFPRPSSSFPQSLKCYISDVPGRFPAQKHRDGQLKQYYLLNAASLLAVLALEVKDGEKVLDMCAAPGGKSVATLQYACPGLLQSNEYDNLRFHWLKQTLESFIPESLMSLITVSPNDGREIGNLHPEKFDKILVDAPCSNDRSWLFSSDTQQATLRLAQRKLLSAVQIQLLRSAIKALRPGGYLVYSTCTLSKAENHDVISHILDSCSNVLPVDLHTLVTSMEYSEKSSK
;
A
#
# COMPACT_ATOMS: atom_id res chain seq x y z
N MET A 1 6.37 1.43 -10.75
CA MET A 1 5.72 0.11 -10.85
C MET A 1 5.03 -0.23 -9.55
N LEU A 2 3.72 -0.01 -9.48
CA LEU A 2 2.80 -0.96 -8.88
C LEU A 2 1.92 -1.46 -10.04
N LEU A 3 1.59 -2.74 -10.07
CA LEU A 3 0.43 -3.23 -10.81
C LEU A 3 -0.74 -3.22 -9.82
N ALA A 4 -1.71 -2.35 -10.05
CA ALA A 4 -2.97 -2.32 -9.32
C ALA A 4 -4.03 -2.92 -10.24
N ASN A 5 -4.58 -4.07 -9.86
CA ASN A 5 -5.58 -4.80 -10.63
C ASN A 5 -6.85 -4.87 -9.79
N LEU A 6 -8.00 -4.50 -10.36
CA LEU A 6 -9.25 -4.30 -9.62
C LEU A 6 -10.17 -5.54 -9.78
N VAL A 7 -10.52 -6.21 -8.67
CA VAL A 7 -11.11 -7.57 -8.65
C VAL A 7 -12.17 -7.68 -7.52
N ALA A 8 -13.36 -7.14 -7.78
CA ALA A 8 -14.41 -6.90 -6.79
C ALA A 8 -15.27 -8.12 -6.38
N ALA A 9 -15.09 -8.63 -5.14
CA ALA A 9 -16.07 -9.22 -4.20
C ALA A 9 -15.39 -9.32 -2.74
N HIS A 10 -15.85 -9.73 -1.50
CA HIS A 10 -16.69 -10.76 -0.74
C HIS A 10 -16.14 -11.96 0.49
N ARG A 11 -16.57 -12.32 1.81
CA ARG A 11 -16.74 -13.74 2.58
C ARG A 11 -15.63 -14.73 3.52
N HIS A 12 -15.32 -15.13 4.90
CA HIS A 12 -15.39 -14.89 6.57
C HIS A 12 -14.36 -15.80 7.32
N ARG A 13 -14.23 -15.65 8.66
CA ARG A 13 -13.14 -15.95 9.62
C ARG A 13 -13.47 -16.95 10.73
N LYS A 14 -12.43 -17.61 11.28
CA LYS A 14 -11.92 -17.34 12.66
C LYS A 14 -10.52 -17.92 12.93
N GLU A 15 -9.53 -17.08 13.34
CA GLU A 15 -9.00 -16.85 14.72
C GLU A 15 -8.11 -18.01 15.25
N GLN A 16 -7.02 -17.86 16.03
CA GLN A 16 -6.49 -16.85 17.00
C GLN A 16 -4.93 -17.10 17.19
N TYR A 17 -4.05 -16.56 18.07
CA TYR A 17 -4.12 -15.68 19.26
C TYR A 17 -2.80 -14.86 19.61
N PHE A 18 -1.89 -15.36 20.47
CA PHE A 18 -0.86 -14.65 21.29
C PHE A 18 0.59 -14.68 20.70
N SER A 19 1.51 -13.68 20.82
CA SER A 19 2.25 -13.03 21.96
C SER A 19 3.56 -13.74 22.39
N ALA A 20 4.65 -13.13 22.90
CA ALA A 20 4.84 -11.83 23.60
C ALA A 20 6.20 -11.10 23.32
N ARG A 21 6.64 -10.20 24.23
CA ARG A 21 7.69 -9.15 24.07
C ARG A 21 9.14 -9.55 24.42
N SER A 22 10.11 -8.78 23.92
CA SER A 22 11.21 -8.17 24.75
C SER A 22 11.94 -7.04 23.99
N GLN A 23 12.75 -6.23 24.68
CA GLN A 23 13.35 -4.96 24.20
C GLN A 23 14.89 -5.01 24.16
N LYS A 24 15.52 -4.18 23.30
CA LYS A 24 16.76 -3.42 23.64
C LYS A 24 17.07 -2.31 22.61
N GLU A 25 18.09 -1.50 22.92
CA GLU A 25 18.24 -0.11 22.44
C GLU A 25 19.27 0.10 21.32
N SER A 26 19.31 1.32 20.78
CA SER A 26 20.15 1.76 19.65
C SER A 26 21.62 1.99 19.98
N PRO A 27 22.51 2.02 18.95
CA PRO A 27 23.07 3.36 18.62
C PRO A 27 23.26 3.66 17.12
N SER A 28 23.33 4.96 16.82
CA SER A 28 23.89 5.65 15.63
C SER A 28 24.36 4.84 14.40
N GLU A 29 23.65 4.98 13.27
CA GLU A 29 24.14 4.54 11.95
C GLU A 29 24.85 5.65 11.17
N THR A 30 26.14 5.46 10.90
CA THR A 30 26.80 6.01 9.71
C THR A 30 26.09 5.44 8.48
N LYS A 31 25.66 6.26 7.51
CA LYS A 31 24.85 5.78 6.36
C LYS A 31 25.59 4.72 5.52
N LEU A 32 25.30 3.44 5.73
CA LEU A 32 25.67 2.40 4.78
C LEU A 32 25.01 2.67 3.43
N GLN A 33 25.79 2.61 2.35
CA GLN A 33 25.22 2.48 1.01
C GLN A 33 24.48 1.15 0.92
N LYS A 34 23.25 1.16 0.39
CA LYS A 34 22.45 -0.05 0.23
C LYS A 34 23.00 -0.87 -0.94
N GLN A 35 23.87 -1.83 -0.64
CA GLN A 35 24.34 -2.82 -1.60
C GLN A 35 23.21 -3.83 -1.92
N ALA A 36 23.09 -4.22 -3.18
CA ALA A 36 22.13 -5.24 -3.61
C ALA A 36 22.64 -6.66 -3.28
N CYS A 37 21.74 -7.53 -2.81
CA CYS A 37 22.01 -8.95 -2.62
C CYS A 37 22.10 -9.63 -3.99
N GLN A 38 23.31 -10.03 -4.40
CA GLN A 38 23.56 -10.58 -5.73
C GLN A 38 22.74 -11.85 -6.03
N VAL A 39 22.40 -12.65 -5.02
CA VAL A 39 21.54 -13.84 -5.18
C VAL A 39 20.12 -13.44 -5.60
N VAL A 40 19.58 -12.38 -5.03
CA VAL A 40 18.25 -11.83 -5.40
C VAL A 40 18.32 -11.19 -6.77
N LEU A 41 19.37 -10.40 -7.05
CA LEU A 41 19.54 -9.79 -8.37
C LEU A 41 19.63 -10.85 -9.46
N ASN A 42 20.49 -11.87 -9.32
CA ASN A 42 20.63 -12.97 -10.28
C ASN A 42 19.31 -13.74 -10.53
N HIS A 43 18.46 -13.87 -9.51
CA HIS A 43 17.13 -14.44 -9.66
C HIS A 43 16.21 -13.52 -10.49
N PHE A 44 16.23 -12.21 -10.21
CA PHE A 44 15.46 -11.22 -10.96
C PHE A 44 15.95 -11.09 -12.42
N GLU A 45 17.26 -11.17 -12.70
CA GLU A 45 17.77 -11.22 -14.07
C GLU A 45 17.12 -12.38 -14.84
N LYS A 46 17.13 -13.58 -14.26
CA LYS A 46 16.59 -14.79 -14.90
C LYS A 46 15.07 -14.79 -15.04
N GLN A 47 14.34 -14.23 -14.07
CA GLN A 47 12.89 -14.16 -14.09
C GLN A 47 12.40 -13.01 -14.99
N TYR A 48 12.83 -11.78 -14.72
CA TYR A 48 12.24 -10.58 -15.30
C TYR A 48 12.79 -10.23 -16.69
N SER A 49 13.97 -10.70 -17.10
CA SER A 49 14.35 -10.67 -18.52
C SER A 49 13.39 -11.50 -19.39
N LYS A 50 12.77 -12.55 -18.83
CA LYS A 50 11.78 -13.38 -19.52
C LYS A 50 10.36 -12.81 -19.41
N GLU A 51 9.98 -12.27 -18.25
CA GLU A 51 8.62 -11.73 -18.03
C GLU A 51 8.42 -10.32 -18.61
N LEU A 52 9.45 -9.47 -18.67
CA LEU A 52 9.38 -8.07 -19.10
C LEU A 52 10.19 -7.78 -20.38
N GLY A 53 10.93 -8.75 -20.91
CA GLY A 53 11.73 -8.59 -22.13
C GLY A 53 12.71 -7.43 -22.06
N GLY A 54 12.82 -6.65 -23.14
CA GLY A 54 13.72 -5.50 -23.22
C GLY A 54 13.47 -4.40 -22.16
N THR A 55 12.25 -4.28 -21.65
CA THR A 55 11.88 -3.31 -20.61
C THR A 55 12.56 -3.62 -19.27
N TRP A 56 13.01 -4.86 -19.03
CA TRP A 56 13.73 -5.24 -17.81
C TRP A 56 14.97 -4.36 -17.56
N ASN A 57 15.72 -3.97 -18.60
CA ASN A 57 16.97 -3.21 -18.43
C ASN A 57 16.75 -1.86 -17.70
N SER A 58 15.75 -1.08 -18.13
CA SER A 58 15.41 0.20 -17.49
C SER A 58 14.76 0.01 -16.12
N VAL A 59 13.93 -1.03 -15.98
CA VAL A 59 13.30 -1.39 -14.69
C VAL A 59 14.34 -1.76 -13.65
N ARG A 60 15.33 -2.58 -14.05
CA ARG A 60 16.47 -3.01 -13.26
C ARG A 60 17.29 -1.82 -12.77
N GLU A 61 17.64 -0.89 -13.67
CA GLU A 61 18.39 0.32 -13.32
C GLU A 61 17.67 1.14 -12.23
N ILE A 62 16.36 1.38 -12.39
CA ILE A 62 15.53 2.08 -11.40
C ILE A 62 15.41 1.27 -10.10
N LEU A 63 15.37 -0.06 -10.17
CA LEU A 63 15.27 -0.94 -9.01
C LEU A 63 16.59 -1.00 -8.21
N THR A 64 17.75 -0.98 -8.88
CA THR A 64 19.07 -1.02 -8.25
C THR A 64 19.57 0.33 -7.76
N THR A 65 19.12 1.45 -8.33
CA THR A 65 19.68 2.79 -8.10
C THR A 65 18.80 3.63 -7.16
N PRO A 66 19.19 3.86 -5.89
CA PRO A 66 18.31 4.50 -4.91
C PRO A 66 17.96 5.96 -5.17
N GLN A 67 18.58 6.60 -6.18
CA GLN A 67 18.34 8.00 -6.54
C GLN A 67 17.03 8.18 -7.31
N TYR A 68 16.66 7.20 -8.15
CA TYR A 68 15.39 7.21 -8.92
C TYR A 68 14.16 6.84 -8.05
N TRP A 69 14.34 6.67 -6.74
CA TRP A 69 13.28 6.26 -5.84
C TRP A 69 12.50 7.45 -5.28
N GLN A 70 11.46 7.85 -6.00
CA GLN A 70 10.50 8.85 -5.50
C GLN A 70 9.84 8.38 -4.19
N TYR A 71 9.79 9.29 -3.22
CA TYR A 71 9.02 9.18 -1.99
C TYR A 71 8.02 10.33 -1.93
N ALA A 72 6.87 10.08 -1.31
CA ALA A 72 5.80 11.04 -1.11
C ALA A 72 5.74 11.51 0.35
N VAL A 73 5.45 12.80 0.52
CA VAL A 73 5.01 13.43 1.76
C VAL A 73 3.50 13.65 1.65
N LEU A 74 2.72 12.73 2.19
CA LEU A 74 1.27 12.87 2.29
C LEU A 74 0.96 13.73 3.53
N LEU A 75 0.40 14.91 3.35
CA LEU A 75 0.01 15.76 4.46
C LEU A 75 -1.21 15.18 5.20
N ASN A 76 -1.28 15.48 6.50
CA ASN A 76 -2.39 15.09 7.35
C ASN A 76 -3.40 16.23 7.48
N LYS A 77 -4.57 16.15 6.84
CA LYS A 77 -5.63 17.16 6.90
C LYS A 77 -6.15 17.45 8.32
N PHE A 78 -5.86 16.57 9.28
CA PHE A 78 -6.25 16.72 10.68
C PHE A 78 -5.25 17.50 11.55
N SER A 79 -4.03 17.79 11.07
CA SER A 79 -3.03 18.56 11.84
C SER A 79 -1.98 19.32 11.03
N CYS A 80 -2.06 19.31 9.71
CA CYS A 80 -1.19 20.11 8.84
C CYS A 80 -1.57 21.59 8.89
N SER A 81 -0.56 22.46 8.81
CA SER A 81 -0.72 23.92 8.78
C SER A 81 -0.13 24.51 7.49
N SER A 82 -0.47 25.79 7.23
CA SER A 82 0.00 26.57 6.07
C SER A 82 1.53 26.63 5.94
N GLU A 83 2.24 26.59 7.06
CA GLU A 83 3.70 26.68 7.11
C GLU A 83 4.36 25.39 6.60
N MET A 84 3.70 24.24 6.77
CA MET A 84 4.20 22.95 6.28
C MET A 84 4.11 22.85 4.76
N GLU A 85 3.01 23.32 4.16
CA GLU A 85 2.86 23.45 2.71
C GLU A 85 3.87 24.43 2.13
N SER A 86 4.02 25.61 2.78
CA SER A 86 5.01 26.62 2.39
C SER A 86 6.45 26.09 2.47
N TYR A 87 6.79 25.34 3.52
CA TYR A 87 8.10 24.71 3.69
C TYR A 87 8.38 23.67 2.60
N LEU A 88 7.40 22.85 2.22
CA LEU A 88 7.55 21.87 1.15
C LEU A 88 7.84 22.56 -0.20
N CYS A 89 7.08 23.60 -0.54
CA CYS A 89 7.33 24.42 -1.73
C CYS A 89 8.75 25.05 -1.70
N LEU A 90 9.17 25.63 -0.57
CA LEU A 90 10.53 26.17 -0.35
C LEU A 90 11.65 25.11 -0.38
N LYS A 91 11.31 23.81 -0.37
CA LYS A 91 12.24 22.69 -0.54
C LYS A 91 12.11 22.00 -1.90
N ASN A 92 11.49 22.64 -2.88
CA ASN A 92 11.25 22.11 -4.23
C ASN A 92 10.51 20.76 -4.19
N TYR A 93 9.51 20.64 -3.30
CA TYR A 93 8.49 19.60 -3.39
C TYR A 93 7.28 20.15 -4.15
N ARG A 94 6.86 19.43 -5.20
CA ARG A 94 5.66 19.73 -5.99
C ARG A 94 4.49 18.84 -5.55
N LEU A 95 3.27 19.37 -5.67
CA LEU A 95 2.06 18.59 -5.43
C LEU A 95 1.93 17.52 -6.53
N LEU A 96 1.68 16.26 -6.15
CA LEU A 96 1.56 15.11 -7.06
C LEU A 96 0.29 15.20 -7.92
N PHE A 97 -0.75 15.85 -7.39
CA PHE A 97 -2.04 16.07 -8.05
C PHE A 97 -2.35 17.59 -8.06
N PRO A 98 -1.68 18.37 -8.95
CA PRO A 98 -1.77 19.84 -8.97
C PRO A 98 -3.16 20.41 -9.32
N ARG A 99 -4.09 19.59 -9.82
CA ARG A 99 -5.48 19.98 -10.09
C ARG A 99 -6.43 18.95 -9.48
N PRO A 100 -7.48 19.38 -8.75
CA PRO A 100 -8.54 18.48 -8.33
C PRO A 100 -9.33 18.00 -9.55
N SER A 101 -9.76 16.74 -9.50
CA SER A 101 -10.64 16.10 -10.49
C SER A 101 -11.73 15.34 -9.74
N SER A 102 -12.68 14.73 -10.46
CA SER A 102 -13.66 13.83 -9.85
C SER A 102 -13.05 12.66 -9.07
N SER A 103 -11.81 12.26 -9.41
CA SER A 103 -11.08 11.17 -8.75
C SER A 103 -9.98 11.67 -7.80
N PHE A 104 -9.72 12.99 -7.71
CA PHE A 104 -8.73 13.62 -6.83
C PHE A 104 -9.39 14.67 -5.91
N PRO A 105 -9.82 14.31 -4.70
CA PRO A 105 -10.40 15.25 -3.74
C PRO A 105 -9.35 16.24 -3.23
N GLN A 106 -9.74 17.51 -3.07
CA GLN A 106 -8.87 18.61 -2.64
C GLN A 106 -8.19 18.39 -1.27
N SER A 107 -8.72 17.46 -0.45
CA SER A 107 -8.15 17.05 0.83
C SER A 107 -6.88 16.18 0.70
N LEU A 108 -6.66 15.49 -0.42
CA LEU A 108 -5.52 14.59 -0.60
C LEU A 108 -4.25 15.35 -1.02
N LYS A 109 -3.71 16.17 -0.12
CA LYS A 109 -2.46 16.90 -0.37
C LYS A 109 -1.24 15.98 -0.25
N CYS A 110 -0.76 15.46 -1.38
CA CYS A 110 0.45 14.64 -1.47
C CYS A 110 1.54 15.34 -2.28
N TYR A 111 2.74 15.48 -1.71
CA TYR A 111 3.89 16.13 -2.32
C TYR A 111 5.00 15.12 -2.67
N ILE A 112 5.68 15.34 -3.80
CA ILE A 112 6.90 14.63 -4.21
C ILE A 112 8.02 15.65 -4.49
N SER A 113 9.28 15.21 -4.47
CA SER A 113 10.38 16.00 -5.00
C SER A 113 11.17 15.16 -6.01
N ASP A 114 11.64 15.83 -7.06
CA ASP A 114 12.51 15.24 -8.08
C ASP A 114 13.99 15.23 -7.63
N VAL A 115 14.30 15.82 -6.47
CA VAL A 115 15.63 15.76 -5.83
C VAL A 115 15.75 14.47 -4.99
N PRO A 116 16.78 13.63 -5.21
CA PRO A 116 16.99 12.41 -4.43
C PRO A 116 17.16 12.67 -2.92
N GLY A 117 16.21 12.18 -2.12
CA GLY A 117 16.25 12.38 -0.67
C GLY A 117 15.18 11.59 0.09
N ARG A 118 15.20 11.74 1.42
CA ARG A 118 14.11 11.36 2.31
C ARG A 118 13.79 12.54 3.21
N PHE A 119 12.53 12.93 3.24
CA PHE A 119 12.02 13.89 4.21
C PHE A 119 12.18 13.31 5.64
N PRO A 120 12.42 14.12 6.69
CA PRO A 120 12.57 13.62 8.05
C PRO A 120 11.27 13.00 8.58
N ALA A 121 11.35 11.79 9.15
CA ALA A 121 10.19 11.10 9.72
C ALA A 121 9.83 11.66 11.11
N GLN A 122 8.54 11.95 11.34
CA GLN A 122 8.05 12.36 12.65
C GLN A 122 7.86 11.14 13.57
N LYS A 123 8.48 11.18 14.76
CA LYS A 123 8.27 10.18 15.83
C LYS A 123 6.84 10.26 16.36
N HIS A 124 6.29 9.13 16.80
CA HIS A 124 5.01 9.11 17.53
C HIS A 124 5.15 9.82 18.88
N ARG A 125 4.07 10.48 19.30
CA ARG A 125 3.93 11.18 20.58
C ARG A 125 2.45 11.15 20.96
N ASP A 126 2.17 10.66 22.15
CA ASP A 126 0.83 10.53 22.70
C ASP A 126 0.12 11.90 22.70
N GLY A 127 -1.12 11.96 22.20
CA GLY A 127 -1.89 13.20 22.08
C GLY A 127 -1.43 14.19 21.00
N GLN A 128 -0.32 13.96 20.28
CA GLN A 128 0.17 14.86 19.22
C GLN A 128 0.12 14.21 17.83
N LEU A 129 -0.82 14.66 17.00
CA LEU A 129 -0.94 14.23 15.61
C LEU A 129 0.23 14.72 14.73
N LYS A 130 0.79 13.80 13.95
CA LYS A 130 1.83 14.07 12.94
C LYS A 130 1.25 14.80 11.73
N GLN A 131 2.01 15.77 11.23
CA GLN A 131 1.62 16.64 10.12
C GLN A 131 1.67 15.93 8.76
N TYR A 132 2.43 14.84 8.62
CA TYR A 132 2.57 14.12 7.35
C TYR A 132 3.02 12.65 7.50
N TYR A 133 2.57 11.80 6.58
CA TYR A 133 2.99 10.41 6.40
C TYR A 133 4.02 10.32 5.26
N LEU A 134 5.05 9.47 5.43
CA LEU A 134 6.07 9.22 4.42
C LEU A 134 5.88 7.85 3.77
N LEU A 135 5.64 7.82 2.46
CA LEU A 135 5.33 6.62 1.69
C LEU A 135 6.04 6.59 0.33
N ASN A 136 5.97 5.46 -0.37
CA ASN A 136 6.24 5.42 -1.81
C ASN A 136 5.04 6.06 -2.53
N ALA A 137 5.26 7.02 -3.42
CA ALA A 137 4.19 7.74 -4.11
C ALA A 137 3.21 6.80 -4.83
N ALA A 138 3.73 5.73 -5.44
CA ALA A 138 2.91 4.74 -6.15
C ALA A 138 1.95 3.96 -5.23
N SER A 139 2.14 3.96 -3.91
CA SER A 139 1.20 3.35 -2.95
C SER A 139 -0.14 4.07 -2.87
N LEU A 140 -0.22 5.33 -3.30
CA LEU A 140 -1.50 6.07 -3.38
C LEU A 140 -2.40 5.56 -4.51
N LEU A 141 -1.83 5.01 -5.59
CA LEU A 141 -2.60 4.52 -6.74
C LEU A 141 -3.67 3.51 -6.32
N ALA A 142 -3.36 2.66 -5.36
CA ALA A 142 -4.29 1.65 -4.84
C ALA A 142 -5.44 2.24 -3.99
N VAL A 143 -5.24 3.41 -3.38
CA VAL A 143 -6.29 4.13 -2.62
C VAL A 143 -7.15 4.97 -3.58
N LEU A 144 -6.51 5.61 -4.56
CA LEU A 144 -7.15 6.39 -5.60
C LEU A 144 -8.07 5.53 -6.48
N ALA A 145 -7.57 4.39 -6.97
CA ALA A 145 -8.34 3.43 -7.77
C ALA A 145 -9.51 2.78 -7.00
N LEU A 146 -9.57 2.91 -5.68
CA LEU A 146 -10.69 2.40 -4.88
C LEU A 146 -11.88 3.37 -4.88
N GLU A 147 -11.68 4.65 -5.19
CA GLU A 147 -12.70 5.71 -5.29
C GLU A 147 -13.69 5.69 -4.10
N VAL A 148 -13.16 5.71 -2.89
CA VAL A 148 -13.90 5.70 -1.61
C VAL A 148 -14.71 6.97 -1.44
N LYS A 149 -15.97 6.85 -1.03
CA LYS A 149 -16.88 7.97 -0.76
C LYS A 149 -17.17 8.10 0.74
N ASP A 150 -17.55 9.31 1.14
CA ASP A 150 -17.92 9.59 2.53
C ASP A 150 -19.12 8.72 2.95
N GLY A 151 -19.08 8.19 4.18
CA GLY A 151 -20.09 7.28 4.72
C GLY A 151 -19.97 5.80 4.27
N GLU A 152 -19.15 5.46 3.27
CA GLU A 152 -18.95 4.07 2.85
C GLU A 152 -18.23 3.22 3.92
N LYS A 153 -18.49 1.91 3.91
CA LYS A 153 -17.82 0.91 4.76
C LYS A 153 -16.64 0.33 4.01
N VAL A 154 -15.44 0.69 4.45
CA VAL A 154 -14.16 0.33 3.83
C VAL A 154 -13.44 -0.72 4.67
N LEU A 155 -12.73 -1.62 4.00
CA LEU A 155 -11.77 -2.55 4.60
C LEU A 155 -10.39 -2.36 3.97
N ASP A 156 -9.36 -2.21 4.79
CA ASP A 156 -7.96 -2.40 4.41
C ASP A 156 -7.52 -3.75 4.97
N MET A 157 -7.43 -4.78 4.12
CA MET A 157 -7.32 -6.19 4.53
C MET A 157 -5.95 -6.56 5.12
N CYS A 158 -4.90 -5.84 4.70
CA CYS A 158 -3.49 -6.11 5.04
C CYS A 158 -2.78 -4.80 5.42
N ALA A 159 -3.43 -4.02 6.28
CA ALA A 159 -3.25 -2.59 6.44
C ALA A 159 -1.87 -2.14 6.95
N ALA A 160 -1.13 -2.97 7.69
CA ALA A 160 0.05 -2.50 8.40
C ALA A 160 1.25 -2.22 7.46
N PRO A 161 2.03 -1.13 7.68
CA PRO A 161 2.08 -0.32 8.89
C PRO A 161 1.01 0.78 9.00
N GLY A 162 0.04 0.86 8.10
CA GLY A 162 -1.11 1.78 8.19
C GLY A 162 -1.13 2.89 7.14
N GLY A 163 -0.12 2.98 6.26
CA GLY A 163 -0.01 4.08 5.30
C GLY A 163 -1.17 4.18 4.30
N LYS A 164 -1.77 3.06 3.88
CA LYS A 164 -2.94 3.07 2.98
C LYS A 164 -4.26 3.34 3.72
N SER A 165 -4.44 2.80 4.93
CA SER A 165 -5.50 3.21 5.86
C SER A 165 -5.48 4.71 6.16
N VAL A 166 -4.31 5.28 6.50
CA VAL A 166 -4.15 6.74 6.70
C VAL A 166 -4.47 7.50 5.42
N ALA A 167 -3.95 7.09 4.26
CA ALA A 167 -4.26 7.74 2.99
C ALA A 167 -5.75 7.68 2.61
N THR A 168 -6.45 6.60 2.95
CA THR A 168 -7.91 6.48 2.78
C THR A 168 -8.66 7.52 3.63
N LEU A 169 -8.20 7.75 4.86
CA LEU A 169 -8.75 8.78 5.76
C LEU A 169 -8.33 10.21 5.37
N GLN A 170 -7.29 10.39 4.55
CA GLN A 170 -7.01 11.68 3.90
C GLN A 170 -7.91 11.91 2.68
N TYR A 171 -8.12 10.86 1.87
CA TYR A 171 -8.97 10.88 0.67
C TYR A 171 -10.43 11.21 1.00
N ALA A 172 -11.05 10.45 1.90
CA ALA A 172 -12.49 10.54 2.23
C ALA A 172 -12.74 10.55 3.76
N CYS A 173 -13.99 10.42 4.16
CA CYS A 173 -14.48 10.18 5.53
C CYS A 173 -15.39 8.92 5.56
N PRO A 174 -14.82 7.70 5.60
CA PRO A 174 -15.58 6.46 5.67
C PRO A 174 -16.52 6.40 6.88
N GLY A 175 -17.73 5.85 6.69
CA GLY A 175 -18.65 5.56 7.79
C GLY A 175 -18.19 4.36 8.65
N LEU A 176 -17.28 3.55 8.11
CA LEU A 176 -16.45 2.59 8.83
C LEU A 176 -15.16 2.39 8.04
N LEU A 177 -14.00 2.44 8.69
CA LEU A 177 -12.76 1.85 8.18
C LEU A 177 -12.36 0.68 9.07
N GLN A 178 -12.41 -0.54 8.55
CA GLN A 178 -11.80 -1.68 9.21
C GLN A 178 -10.37 -1.87 8.70
N SER A 179 -9.36 -1.60 9.54
CA SER A 179 -7.95 -1.80 9.23
C SER A 179 -7.49 -3.13 9.82
N ASN A 180 -7.19 -4.11 8.98
CA ASN A 180 -6.88 -5.46 9.40
C ASN A 180 -5.40 -5.79 9.21
N GLU A 181 -4.79 -6.43 10.20
CA GLU A 181 -3.43 -6.99 10.09
C GLU A 181 -3.39 -8.31 10.86
N TYR A 182 -2.77 -9.35 10.28
CA TYR A 182 -2.69 -10.66 10.93
C TYR A 182 -1.44 -10.80 11.82
N ASP A 183 -0.33 -10.14 11.46
CA ASP A 183 0.88 -10.20 12.27
C ASP A 183 0.77 -9.30 13.52
N ASN A 184 0.90 -9.90 14.69
CA ASN A 184 0.74 -9.22 15.99
C ASN A 184 1.68 -8.01 16.18
N LEU A 185 2.92 -8.05 15.65
CA LEU A 185 3.88 -6.95 15.78
C LEU A 185 3.49 -5.78 14.87
N ARG A 186 3.17 -6.08 13.61
CA ARG A 186 2.67 -5.11 12.62
C ARG A 186 1.31 -4.53 13.00
N PHE A 187 0.44 -5.30 13.68
CA PHE A 187 -0.82 -4.82 14.24
C PHE A 187 -0.62 -3.73 15.30
N HIS A 188 0.41 -3.84 16.16
CA HIS A 188 0.78 -2.76 17.07
C HIS A 188 1.32 -1.52 16.32
N TRP A 189 2.13 -1.69 15.26
CA TRP A 189 2.58 -0.57 14.44
C TRP A 189 1.44 0.12 13.69
N LEU A 190 0.42 -0.63 13.27
CA LEU A 190 -0.80 -0.12 12.64
C LEU A 190 -1.62 0.74 13.62
N LYS A 191 -1.83 0.26 14.85
CA LYS A 191 -2.48 1.05 15.92
C LYS A 191 -1.72 2.35 16.20
N GLN A 192 -0.42 2.24 16.51
CA GLN A 192 0.43 3.39 16.79
C GLN A 192 0.50 4.37 15.61
N THR A 193 0.34 3.89 14.37
CA THR A 193 0.23 4.74 13.19
C THR A 193 -1.11 5.46 13.13
N LEU A 194 -2.24 4.78 13.33
CA LEU A 194 -3.55 5.44 13.37
C LEU A 194 -3.61 6.48 14.50
N GLU A 195 -3.16 6.12 15.70
CA GLU A 195 -2.98 7.01 16.87
C GLU A 195 -2.01 8.18 16.59
N SER A 196 -1.07 8.04 15.65
CA SER A 196 -0.18 9.13 15.23
C SER A 196 -0.83 10.15 14.28
N PHE A 197 -1.94 9.81 13.62
CA PHE A 197 -2.44 10.55 12.46
C PHE A 197 -3.91 10.97 12.55
N ILE A 198 -4.74 10.22 13.27
CA ILE A 198 -6.19 10.42 13.29
C ILE A 198 -6.61 11.03 14.64
N PRO A 199 -7.46 12.08 14.67
CA PRO A 199 -7.97 12.63 15.91
C PRO A 199 -8.92 11.65 16.61
N GLU A 200 -8.97 11.71 17.94
CA GLU A 200 -9.80 10.85 18.79
C GLU A 200 -11.28 10.83 18.38
N SER A 201 -11.81 11.98 17.96
CA SER A 201 -13.20 12.14 17.47
C SER A 201 -13.56 11.28 16.25
N LEU A 202 -12.57 10.81 15.49
CA LEU A 202 -12.77 9.91 14.34
C LEU A 202 -12.37 8.46 14.62
N MET A 203 -11.78 8.15 15.78
CA MET A 203 -11.39 6.77 16.14
C MET A 203 -12.58 5.83 16.28
N SER A 204 -13.75 6.35 16.63
CA SER A 204 -15.03 5.61 16.67
C SER A 204 -15.42 5.02 15.30
N LEU A 205 -14.95 5.60 14.20
CA LEU A 205 -15.17 5.11 12.83
C LEU A 205 -14.15 4.03 12.42
N ILE A 206 -13.13 3.75 13.24
CA ILE A 206 -11.99 2.90 12.87
C ILE A 206 -11.94 1.64 13.73
N THR A 207 -11.99 0.47 13.08
CA THR A 207 -11.85 -0.84 13.74
C THR A 207 -10.54 -1.49 13.34
N VAL A 208 -9.62 -1.68 14.29
CA VAL A 208 -8.35 -2.40 14.03
C VAL A 208 -8.46 -3.86 14.48
N SER A 209 -8.34 -4.84 13.56
CA SER A 209 -8.53 -6.28 13.88
C SER A 209 -7.31 -7.18 13.60
N PRO A 210 -6.89 -8.05 14.54
CA PRO A 210 -5.63 -8.83 14.51
C PRO A 210 -5.78 -10.19 13.79
N ASN A 211 -6.49 -10.23 12.66
CA ASN A 211 -7.10 -11.46 12.17
C ASN A 211 -6.66 -11.82 10.74
N ASP A 212 -6.73 -13.11 10.38
CA ASP A 212 -6.36 -13.58 9.04
C ASP A 212 -7.24 -12.94 7.95
N GLY A 213 -6.61 -12.41 6.89
CA GLY A 213 -7.28 -11.78 5.76
C GLY A 213 -7.96 -12.79 4.82
N ARG A 214 -7.47 -14.04 4.79
CA ARG A 214 -8.03 -15.18 4.03
C ARG A 214 -9.38 -15.67 4.57
N GLU A 215 -9.94 -14.86 5.47
CA GLU A 215 -10.99 -15.21 6.37
C GLU A 215 -11.91 -13.97 6.69
N ILE A 216 -12.72 -13.33 5.78
CA ILE A 216 -13.49 -12.03 6.07
C ILE A 216 -15.09 -11.90 6.07
N GLY A 217 -15.91 -12.61 5.24
CA GLY A 217 -17.32 -13.31 5.35
C GLY A 217 -17.89 -15.00 5.35
N ASN A 218 -17.57 -16.29 5.89
CA ASN A 218 -17.04 -17.12 7.18
C ASN A 218 -16.72 -16.85 8.87
N LEU A 219 -16.93 -15.87 9.92
CA LEU A 219 -17.45 -14.40 10.45
C LEU A 219 -18.59 -13.25 9.98
N HIS A 220 -18.54 -12.27 8.96
CA HIS A 220 -19.76 -11.56 8.24
C HIS A 220 -20.01 -11.54 6.60
N PRO A 221 -20.98 -12.12 5.74
CA PRO A 221 -21.34 -11.18 3.99
C PRO A 221 -21.75 -9.70 4.03
N GLU A 222 -22.02 -9.16 2.84
CA GLU A 222 -22.58 -7.84 2.47
C GLU A 222 -22.09 -6.60 3.25
N LYS A 223 -20.92 -6.65 3.92
CA LYS A 223 -20.52 -5.62 4.91
C LYS A 223 -19.86 -4.38 4.33
N PHE A 224 -19.00 -4.55 3.33
CA PHE A 224 -18.13 -3.49 2.82
C PHE A 224 -18.59 -3.01 1.44
N ASP A 225 -18.60 -1.70 1.23
CA ASP A 225 -18.77 -1.05 -0.06
C ASP A 225 -17.46 -1.10 -0.87
N LYS A 226 -16.33 -1.06 -0.16
CA LYS A 226 -14.97 -0.94 -0.70
C LYS A 226 -13.99 -1.85 0.05
N ILE A 227 -13.14 -2.59 -0.67
CA ILE A 227 -12.05 -3.38 -0.08
C ILE A 227 -10.71 -3.02 -0.74
N LEU A 228 -9.66 -2.91 0.06
CA LEU A 228 -8.27 -2.88 -0.38
C LEU A 228 -7.57 -4.16 0.06
N VAL A 229 -6.95 -4.86 -0.90
CA VAL A 229 -6.09 -6.04 -0.67
C VAL A 229 -4.68 -5.69 -1.13
N ASP A 230 -3.95 -4.95 -0.29
CA ASP A 230 -2.52 -4.71 -0.46
C ASP A 230 -1.73 -5.94 -0.02
N ALA A 231 -1.65 -6.93 -0.91
CA ALA A 231 -1.37 -8.29 -0.51
C ALA A 231 0.10 -8.52 -0.08
N PRO A 232 0.35 -9.39 0.92
CA PRO A 232 1.68 -9.92 1.18
C PRO A 232 2.22 -10.58 -0.10
N CYS A 233 3.35 -10.07 -0.55
CA CYS A 233 4.01 -10.40 -1.80
C CYS A 233 5.53 -10.34 -1.60
N SER A 234 6.30 -10.66 -2.64
CA SER A 234 7.76 -10.67 -2.56
C SER A 234 8.39 -9.32 -2.19
N ASN A 235 7.67 -8.20 -2.34
CA ASN A 235 8.18 -6.85 -2.04
C ASN A 235 9.60 -6.65 -2.63
N ASP A 236 9.74 -6.89 -3.95
CA ASP A 236 11.04 -7.14 -4.62
C ASP A 236 12.11 -6.09 -4.27
N ARG A 237 11.72 -4.82 -4.21
CA ARG A 237 12.61 -3.70 -3.87
C ARG A 237 13.09 -3.75 -2.41
N SER A 238 12.35 -4.34 -1.49
CA SER A 238 12.84 -4.55 -0.11
C SER A 238 13.73 -5.79 -0.01
N TRP A 239 13.45 -6.87 -0.75
CA TRP A 239 14.25 -8.09 -0.72
C TRP A 239 15.59 -7.94 -1.46
N LEU A 240 15.66 -7.13 -2.52
CA LEU A 240 16.89 -6.84 -3.26
C LEU A 240 18.01 -6.27 -2.38
N PHE A 241 17.67 -5.58 -1.28
CA PHE A 241 18.63 -5.00 -0.33
C PHE A 241 18.56 -5.70 1.03
N SER A 242 18.26 -7.01 1.03
CA SER A 242 18.45 -7.89 2.19
C SER A 242 19.94 -8.04 2.48
N SER A 243 20.37 -7.72 3.70
CA SER A 243 21.74 -7.97 4.18
C SER A 243 22.01 -9.44 4.47
N ASP A 244 20.96 -10.23 4.72
CA ASP A 244 21.04 -11.68 4.91
C ASP A 244 20.72 -12.42 3.59
N THR A 245 21.72 -13.12 3.08
CA THR A 245 21.66 -13.94 1.84
C THR A 245 20.97 -15.29 2.06
N GLN A 246 21.02 -15.88 3.26
CA GLN A 246 20.31 -17.13 3.56
C GLN A 246 18.80 -16.87 3.66
N GLN A 247 18.41 -15.84 4.41
CA GLN A 247 17.02 -15.39 4.50
C GLN A 247 16.47 -14.93 3.14
N ALA A 248 17.30 -14.29 2.30
CA ALA A 248 16.92 -13.98 0.92
C ALA A 248 16.68 -15.24 0.08
N THR A 249 17.56 -16.25 0.18
CA THR A 249 17.42 -17.52 -0.55
C THR A 249 16.15 -18.29 -0.13
N LEU A 250 15.87 -18.35 1.18
CA LEU A 250 14.64 -18.95 1.72
C LEU A 250 13.38 -18.24 1.20
N ARG A 251 13.38 -16.90 1.19
CA ARG A 251 12.28 -16.09 0.64
C ARG A 251 12.05 -16.33 -0.85
N LEU A 252 13.10 -16.46 -1.66
CA LEU A 252 12.98 -16.80 -3.08
C LEU A 252 12.38 -18.21 -3.30
N ALA A 253 12.70 -19.17 -2.43
CA ALA A 253 12.10 -20.50 -2.49
C ALA A 253 10.60 -20.47 -2.09
N GLN A 254 10.27 -19.75 -1.02
CA GLN A 254 8.90 -19.57 -0.52
C GLN A 254 8.00 -18.74 -1.45
N ARG A 255 8.58 -17.91 -2.33
CA ARG A 255 7.88 -17.01 -3.25
C ARG A 255 6.71 -17.65 -3.99
N LYS A 256 6.87 -18.91 -4.44
CA LYS A 256 5.83 -19.66 -5.18
C LYS A 256 4.54 -19.90 -4.40
N LEU A 257 4.57 -19.77 -3.07
CA LEU A 257 3.41 -19.93 -2.19
C LEU A 257 2.59 -18.63 -2.06
N LEU A 258 3.18 -17.48 -2.39
CA LEU A 258 2.56 -16.17 -2.20
C LEU A 258 1.34 -15.98 -3.12
N SER A 259 1.40 -16.45 -4.36
CA SER A 259 0.26 -16.39 -5.29
C SER A 259 -0.95 -17.20 -4.79
N ALA A 260 -0.73 -18.37 -4.19
CA ALA A 260 -1.79 -19.15 -3.56
C ALA A 260 -2.40 -18.43 -2.35
N VAL A 261 -1.59 -17.77 -1.52
CA VAL A 261 -2.06 -16.93 -0.42
C VAL A 261 -2.80 -15.68 -0.93
N GLN A 262 -2.34 -15.06 -2.01
CA GLN A 262 -2.97 -13.91 -2.67
C GLN A 262 -4.33 -14.29 -3.29
N ILE A 263 -4.45 -15.48 -3.88
CA ILE A 263 -5.72 -16.05 -4.36
C ILE A 263 -6.66 -16.37 -3.19
N GLN A 264 -6.16 -16.89 -2.06
CA GLN A 264 -6.96 -17.12 -0.85
C GLN A 264 -7.44 -15.80 -0.24
N LEU A 265 -6.54 -14.81 -0.14
CA LEU A 265 -6.85 -13.45 0.29
C LEU A 265 -7.89 -12.82 -0.62
N LEU A 266 -7.77 -12.95 -1.95
CA LEU A 266 -8.78 -12.48 -2.89
C LEU A 266 -10.10 -13.26 -2.77
N ARG A 267 -10.10 -14.59 -2.60
CA ARG A 267 -11.33 -15.40 -2.47
C ARG A 267 -12.13 -15.15 -1.20
N SER A 268 -11.44 -14.90 -0.09
CA SER A 268 -12.01 -14.36 1.15
C SER A 268 -12.21 -12.86 1.10
N ALA A 269 -11.50 -12.20 0.18
CA ALA A 269 -11.93 -10.92 -0.25
C ALA A 269 -13.35 -11.11 -0.75
N ILE A 270 -13.69 -12.10 -1.68
CA ILE A 270 -14.80 -12.58 -2.68
C ILE A 270 -16.25 -13.37 -2.53
N LYS A 271 -16.96 -13.66 -1.41
CA LYS A 271 -18.42 -14.00 -1.07
C LYS A 271 -19.38 -13.03 -0.18
N ALA A 272 -18.93 -11.85 0.33
CA ALA A 272 -19.38 -10.58 1.10
C ALA A 272 -19.54 -9.18 0.43
N LEU A 273 -18.47 -8.35 0.24
CA LEU A 273 -18.41 -7.01 -0.39
C LEU A 273 -19.63 -6.85 -1.24
N ARG A 274 -20.49 -5.93 -0.83
CA ARG A 274 -21.86 -5.99 -1.30
C ARG A 274 -21.87 -5.95 -2.83
N PRO A 275 -22.86 -6.59 -3.48
CA PRO A 275 -23.10 -6.41 -4.90
C PRO A 275 -22.97 -4.93 -5.31
N GLY A 276 -22.23 -4.67 -6.38
CA GLY A 276 -21.88 -3.32 -6.82
C GLY A 276 -20.89 -2.55 -5.93
N GLY A 277 -20.12 -3.24 -5.08
CA GLY A 277 -18.94 -2.70 -4.38
C GLY A 277 -17.66 -2.83 -5.22
N TYR A 278 -16.56 -2.21 -4.77
CA TYR A 278 -15.28 -2.19 -5.49
C TYR A 278 -14.16 -2.83 -4.64
N LEU A 279 -13.22 -3.55 -5.28
CA LEU A 279 -12.00 -4.03 -4.62
C LEU A 279 -10.76 -3.70 -5.44
N VAL A 280 -9.79 -3.05 -4.83
CA VAL A 280 -8.43 -2.93 -5.38
C VAL A 280 -7.53 -4.00 -4.80
N TYR A 281 -6.88 -4.77 -5.67
CA TYR A 281 -5.75 -5.62 -5.31
C TYR A 281 -4.46 -4.92 -5.77
N SER A 282 -3.49 -4.84 -4.85
CA SER A 282 -2.20 -4.23 -5.13
C SER A 282 -1.06 -5.06 -4.55
N THR A 283 0.06 -5.08 -5.25
CA THR A 283 1.31 -5.66 -4.75
C THR A 283 2.47 -4.68 -4.97
N CYS A 284 3.57 -4.85 -4.22
CA CYS A 284 4.83 -4.18 -4.49
C CYS A 284 5.87 -5.11 -5.15
N THR A 285 5.39 -6.02 -6.01
CA THR A 285 6.21 -6.93 -6.84
C THR A 285 5.95 -6.76 -8.33
N LEU A 286 6.96 -7.11 -9.13
CA LEU A 286 6.91 -7.13 -10.60
C LEU A 286 6.48 -8.49 -11.17
N SER A 287 6.41 -9.53 -10.33
CA SER A 287 6.17 -10.92 -10.73
C SER A 287 4.81 -11.10 -11.39
N LYS A 288 4.80 -11.69 -12.60
CA LYS A 288 3.59 -12.10 -13.32
C LYS A 288 2.76 -13.09 -12.49
N ALA A 289 3.44 -14.02 -11.82
CA ALA A 289 2.84 -15.05 -10.97
C ALA A 289 2.15 -14.48 -9.71
N GLU A 290 2.52 -13.26 -9.28
CA GLU A 290 1.93 -12.55 -8.14
C GLU A 290 1.08 -11.34 -8.59
N ASN A 291 0.75 -11.22 -9.88
CA ASN A 291 -0.08 -10.15 -10.42
C ASN A 291 -1.06 -10.69 -11.47
N HIS A 292 -0.64 -10.81 -12.73
CA HIS A 292 -1.51 -11.23 -13.84
C HIS A 292 -2.09 -12.62 -13.62
N ASP A 293 -1.30 -13.57 -13.13
CA ASP A 293 -1.74 -14.97 -13.03
C ASP A 293 -2.72 -15.17 -11.85
N VAL A 294 -2.53 -14.41 -10.76
CA VAL A 294 -3.49 -14.32 -9.64
C VAL A 294 -4.84 -13.77 -10.12
N ILE A 295 -4.81 -12.72 -10.94
CA ILE A 295 -6.00 -12.03 -11.41
C ILE A 295 -6.76 -12.85 -12.46
N SER A 296 -6.05 -13.49 -13.41
CA SER A 296 -6.65 -14.46 -14.34
C SER A 296 -7.35 -15.56 -13.54
N HIS A 297 -6.64 -16.24 -12.64
CA HIS A 297 -7.20 -17.33 -11.83
C HIS A 297 -8.46 -16.93 -11.07
N ILE A 298 -8.59 -15.68 -10.60
CA ILE A 298 -9.81 -15.20 -9.97
C ILE A 298 -10.93 -14.96 -11.00
N LEU A 299 -10.68 -14.26 -12.11
CA LEU A 299 -11.69 -14.03 -13.15
C LEU A 299 -12.18 -15.36 -13.77
N ASP A 300 -11.26 -16.30 -13.99
CA ASP A 300 -11.51 -17.66 -14.51
C ASP A 300 -12.31 -18.54 -13.53
N SER A 301 -12.37 -18.19 -12.24
CA SER A 301 -13.04 -19.01 -11.20
C SER A 301 -14.11 -18.29 -10.36
N CYS A 302 -14.41 -17.03 -10.65
CA CYS A 302 -15.39 -16.21 -9.94
C CYS A 302 -16.20 -15.35 -10.93
N SER A 303 -17.23 -15.94 -11.55
CA SER A 303 -18.06 -15.31 -12.60
C SER A 303 -18.89 -14.10 -12.14
N ASN A 304 -18.90 -13.80 -10.84
CA ASN A 304 -19.49 -12.60 -10.23
C ASN A 304 -18.51 -11.41 -10.16
N VAL A 305 -17.27 -11.57 -10.64
CA VAL A 305 -16.22 -10.54 -10.63
C VAL A 305 -16.01 -10.01 -12.05
N LEU A 306 -15.98 -8.68 -12.19
CA LEU A 306 -15.63 -8.00 -13.43
C LEU A 306 -14.40 -7.10 -13.23
N PRO A 307 -13.44 -7.07 -14.17
CA PRO A 307 -12.34 -6.12 -14.13
C PRO A 307 -12.85 -4.70 -14.43
N VAL A 308 -12.24 -3.71 -13.79
CA VAL A 308 -12.51 -2.28 -14.03
C VAL A 308 -11.27 -1.64 -14.64
N ASP A 309 -11.44 -0.91 -15.74
CA ASP A 309 -10.35 -0.18 -16.39
C ASP A 309 -9.92 1.05 -15.57
N LEU A 310 -8.61 1.26 -15.47
CA LEU A 310 -7.97 2.37 -14.76
C LEU A 310 -7.40 3.43 -15.73
N HIS A 311 -7.61 3.29 -17.05
CA HIS A 311 -7.12 4.25 -18.05
C HIS A 311 -7.59 5.69 -17.77
N THR A 312 -8.80 5.88 -17.25
CA THR A 312 -9.32 7.18 -16.82
C THR A 312 -8.47 7.81 -15.70
N LEU A 313 -8.12 7.03 -14.68
CA LEU A 313 -7.24 7.45 -13.59
C LEU A 313 -5.85 7.82 -14.12
N VAL A 314 -5.23 6.96 -14.94
CA VAL A 314 -3.91 7.19 -15.55
C VAL A 314 -3.91 8.46 -16.41
N THR A 315 -4.93 8.63 -17.26
CA THR A 315 -5.10 9.81 -18.12
C THR A 315 -5.17 11.10 -17.28
N SER A 316 -5.91 11.09 -16.18
CA SER A 316 -6.02 12.26 -15.29
C SER A 316 -4.70 12.64 -14.60
N MET A 317 -3.80 11.67 -14.37
CA MET A 317 -2.43 11.94 -13.92
C MET A 317 -1.56 12.53 -15.02
N GLU A 318 -1.58 11.99 -16.24
CA GLU A 318 -0.77 12.51 -17.35
C GLU A 318 -1.10 13.97 -17.71
N TYR A 319 -2.39 14.34 -17.75
CA TYR A 319 -2.79 15.73 -18.00
C TYR A 319 -2.33 16.69 -16.89
N SER A 320 -2.10 16.19 -15.67
CA SER A 320 -1.58 16.97 -14.55
C SER A 320 -0.07 17.25 -14.69
N GLU A 321 0.71 16.30 -15.23
CA GLU A 321 2.14 16.51 -15.49
C GLU A 321 2.40 17.34 -16.76
N LYS A 322 1.67 17.05 -17.86
CA LYS A 322 1.88 17.73 -19.15
C LYS A 322 1.54 19.22 -19.15
N SER A 323 0.72 19.68 -18.20
CA SER A 323 0.37 21.10 -18.04
C SER A 323 1.20 21.83 -16.97
N SER A 324 2.28 21.21 -16.48
CA SER A 324 3.19 21.76 -15.45
C SER A 324 4.61 21.99 -15.99
N LYS A 325 4.73 22.23 -17.30
CA LYS A 325 5.93 22.64 -18.05
C LYS A 325 5.61 23.85 -18.90
#